data_AF-A0A1F9YTK0-F1
#
_entry.id   AF-A0A1F9YTK0-F1
#
_cell.length_a   1.000
_cell.length_b   1.000
_cell.length_c   1.000
_cell.angle_alpha   90.00
_cell.angle_beta   90.00
_cell.angle_gamma   90.00
#
_symmetry.space_group_name_H-M   'P 1'
#
loop_
_entity.id
_entity.type
_entity.pdbx_description
1 polymer ?
#
loop_
_entity_poly.entity_id
_entity_poly.type
_entity_poly.pdbx_seq_one_letter_code
_entity_poly.pdbx_strand_id
1 'polypeptide(L)' 'MEPAIRRCLEAMQTNDNYLGYMTADLKRYLGEWVAICNGKVISHDPSFKKAYIEAKRQCPKKRPLLTRVPDQDTMIF' A
#
# COMPACT_ATOMS: atom_id res chain seq x y z
N MET A 1 20.54 20.54 -3.70
CA MET A 1 20.26 19.21 -3.10
C MET A 1 20.71 18.16 -4.09
N GLU A 2 21.62 17.27 -3.70
CA GLU A 2 22.31 16.36 -4.61
C GLU A 2 21.38 15.31 -5.23
N PRO A 3 21.49 14.97 -6.52
CA PRO A 3 20.65 13.96 -7.18
C PRO A 3 20.72 12.57 -6.51
N ALA A 4 21.86 12.24 -5.92
CA ALA A 4 22.08 10.98 -5.21
C ALA A 4 21.24 10.87 -3.92
N ILE A 5 21.17 11.96 -3.13
CA ILE A 5 20.38 12.01 -1.89
C ILE A 5 18.88 11.87 -2.20
N ARG A 6 18.40 12.49 -3.28
CA ARG A 6 17.01 12.37 -3.75
C ARG A 6 16.66 10.92 -4.09
N ARG A 7 17.58 10.19 -4.71
CA ARG A 7 17.40 8.79 -5.12
C ARG A 7 17.40 7.82 -3.94
N CYS A 8 18.21 8.08 -2.92
CA CYS A 8 18.19 7.34 -1.65
C CYS A 8 16.89 7.57 -0.86
N LEU A 9 16.39 8.82 -0.82
CA LEU A 9 15.09 9.14 -0.20
C LEU A 9 13.90 8.53 -0.93
N GLU A 10 13.96 8.38 -2.26
CA GLU A 10 12.97 7.64 -3.04
C GLU A 10 13.03 6.12 -2.76
N ALA A 11 14.23 5.53 -2.61
CA ALA A 11 14.39 4.13 -2.26
C ALA A 11 13.98 3.80 -0.82
N MET A 12 14.15 4.73 0.12
CA MET A 12 13.66 4.58 1.51
C MET A 12 12.13 4.62 1.60
N GLN A 13 11.41 5.27 0.68
CA GLN A 13 9.94 5.29 0.69
C GLN A 13 9.31 3.90 0.49
N THR A 14 10.05 2.96 -0.10
CA THR A 14 9.64 1.55 -0.19
C THR A 14 9.53 0.90 1.19
N ASN A 15 10.33 1.37 2.16
CA ASN A 15 10.35 0.86 3.52
C ASN A 15 9.11 1.32 4.32
N ASP A 16 8.64 2.55 4.09
CA ASP A 16 7.47 3.10 4.80
C ASP A 16 6.18 2.36 4.45
N ASN A 17 5.96 2.00 3.17
CA ASN A 17 4.75 1.28 2.76
C ASN A 17 4.72 -0.16 3.27
N TYR A 18 5.88 -0.84 3.26
CA TYR A 18 6.00 -2.18 3.82
C TYR A 18 5.81 -2.15 5.34
N LEU A 19 6.40 -1.18 6.04
CA LEU A 19 6.17 -0.98 7.47
C LEU A 19 4.70 -0.67 7.76
N GLY A 20 4.06 0.16 6.94
CA GLY A 20 2.63 0.44 7.03
C GLY A 20 1.77 -0.81 6.84
N TYR A 21 2.15 -1.71 5.92
CA TYR A 21 1.47 -3.00 5.77
C TYR A 21 1.64 -3.89 7.02
N MET A 22 2.84 -3.95 7.58
CA MET A 22 3.15 -4.78 8.75
C MET A 22 2.51 -4.28 10.05
N THR A 23 2.28 -2.97 10.16
CA THR A 23 1.75 -2.32 11.38
C THR A 23 0.27 -1.97 11.29
N ALA A 24 -0.32 -1.93 10.09
CA ALA A 24 -1.74 -1.66 9.93
C ALA A 24 -2.60 -2.81 10.47
N ASP A 25 -3.70 -2.47 11.14
CA ASP A 25 -4.75 -3.41 11.50
C ASP A 25 -5.54 -3.82 10.24
N LEU A 26 -5.00 -4.79 9.50
CA LEU A 26 -5.59 -5.25 8.24
C LEU A 26 -6.78 -6.19 8.43
N LYS A 27 -7.10 -6.58 9.68
CA LYS A 27 -8.25 -7.46 9.98
C LYS A 27 -9.58 -6.87 9.52
N ARG A 28 -9.65 -5.54 9.37
CA ARG A 28 -10.85 -4.82 8.91
C ARG A 28 -11.04 -4.87 7.39
N TYR A 29 -10.04 -5.32 6.65
CA TYR A 29 -10.00 -5.31 5.18
C TYR A 29 -9.92 -6.73 4.60
N LEU A 30 -10.29 -7.76 5.36
CA LEU A 30 -10.25 -9.15 4.91
C LEU A 30 -10.99 -9.32 3.57
N GLY A 31 -10.35 -10.00 2.62
CA GLY A 31 -10.88 -10.21 1.27
C GLY A 31 -10.76 -9.00 0.33
N GLU A 32 -10.37 -7.82 0.84
CA GLU A 32 -10.28 -6.59 0.06
C GLU A 32 -8.87 -6.33 -0.49
N TRP A 33 -8.82 -5.51 -1.54
CA TRP A 33 -7.59 -4.87 -1.98
C TRP A 33 -7.35 -3.63 -1.16
N VAL A 34 -6.17 -3.52 -0.57
CA VAL A 34 -5.74 -2.36 0.21
C VAL A 34 -4.60 -1.67 -0.53
N ALA A 35 -4.68 -0.34 -0.64
CA ALA A 35 -3.61 0.48 -1.16
C ALA A 35 -2.96 1.30 -0.04
N ILE A 36 -1.63 1.22 0.04
CA ILE A 36 -0.81 1.89 1.05
C ILE A 36 0.11 2.89 0.36
N CYS A 37 0.13 4.13 0.86
CA CYS A 37 1.03 5.18 0.41
C CYS A 37 1.54 5.97 1.62
N ASN A 38 2.86 6.18 1.68
CA ASN A 38 3.56 6.77 2.82
C ASN A 38 3.22 6.05 4.15
N GLY A 39 3.15 4.71 4.12
CA GLY A 39 2.88 3.90 5.30
C GLY A 39 1.46 3.97 5.85
N LYS A 40 0.51 4.55 5.10
CA LYS A 40 -0.90 4.62 5.48
C LYS A 40 -1.79 3.96 4.44
N VAL A 41 -2.83 3.27 4.89
CA VAL A 41 -3.93 2.83 4.04
C VAL A 41 -4.67 4.07 3.52
N ILE A 42 -4.70 4.23 2.20
CA ILE A 42 -5.35 5.36 1.52
C ILE A 42 -6.61 4.93 0.77
N SER A 43 -6.72 3.66 0.38
CA SER A 43 -7.95 3.11 -0.20
C SER A 43 -8.06 1.62 0.08
N HIS A 44 -9.30 1.14 0.12
CA HIS A 44 -9.62 -0.27 0.16
C HIS A 44 -10.91 -0.54 -0.63
N ASP A 45 -10.98 -1.66 -1.33
CA ASP A 45 -12.18 -2.13 -2.05
C ASP A 45 -12.04 -3.61 -2.41
N PRO A 46 -13.11 -4.42 -2.41
CA PRO A 46 -13.07 -5.79 -2.93
C PRO A 46 -12.60 -5.87 -4.41
N SER A 47 -12.81 -4.81 -5.19
CA SER A 47 -12.34 -4.66 -6.57
C SER A 47 -10.98 -3.98 -6.64
N PHE A 48 -10.00 -4.70 -7.19
CA PHE A 48 -8.67 -4.14 -7.51
C PHE A 48 -8.76 -2.80 -8.26
N LYS A 49 -9.62 -2.72 -9.29
CA LYS A 49 -9.73 -1.54 -10.14
C LYS A 49 -10.19 -0.31 -9.35
N LYS A 50 -11.17 -0.48 -8.45
CA LYS A 50 -11.69 0.61 -7.62
C LYS A 50 -10.64 1.06 -6.61
N ALA A 51 -10.03 0.10 -5.89
CA ALA A 51 -8.95 0.39 -4.96
C ALA A 51 -7.79 1.15 -5.63
N TYR A 52 -7.38 0.74 -6.84
CA TYR A 52 -6.31 1.37 -7.61
C TYR A 52 -6.64 2.78 -8.09
N ILE A 53 -7.83 2.99 -8.67
CA ILE A 53 -8.25 4.32 -9.15
C ILE A 53 -8.27 5.31 -7.99
N GLU A 54 -8.82 4.90 -6.84
CA GLU A 54 -8.88 5.73 -5.65
C GLU A 54 -7.48 6.01 -5.08
N ALA A 55 -6.62 4.98 -5.03
CA ALA A 55 -5.23 5.13 -4.62
C ALA A 55 -4.47 6.13 -5.50
N LYS A 56 -4.71 6.10 -6.82
CA LYS A 56 -4.09 7.03 -7.77
C LYS A 56 -4.54 8.48 -7.59
N ARG A 57 -5.79 8.70 -7.19
CA ARG A 57 -6.30 10.04 -6.86
C ARG A 57 -5.64 10.60 -5.60
N GLN A 58 -5.51 9.77 -4.57
CA GLN A 58 -4.97 10.20 -3.28
C GLN A 58 -3.43 10.23 -3.23
N CYS A 59 -2.76 9.44 -4.07
CA CYS A 59 -1.31 9.35 -4.13
C CYS A 59 -0.82 9.47 -5.60
N PRO A 60 -0.98 10.64 -6.25
CA PRO A 60 -0.69 10.82 -7.68
C PRO A 60 0.82 10.86 -7.99
N LYS A 61 1.64 11.30 -7.03
CA LYS A 61 3.09 11.53 -7.22
C LYS A 61 3.95 10.31 -6.90
N LYS A 62 3.40 9.28 -6.25
CA LYS A 62 4.13 8.08 -5.83
C LYS A 62 3.42 6.82 -6.31
N ARG A 63 4.11 5.69 -6.27
CA ARG A 63 3.50 4.38 -6.55
C ARG A 63 2.95 3.83 -5.22
N PRO A 64 1.62 3.73 -5.04
CA PRO A 64 1.06 3.06 -3.87
C PRO A 64 1.38 1.56 -3.93
N LEU A 65 1.60 0.96 -2.76
CA LEU A 65 1.66 -0.50 -2.61
C LEU A 65 0.22 -1.01 -2.60
N LEU A 66 -0.14 -1.86 -3.58
CA LEU A 66 -1.42 -2.57 -3.57
C LEU A 66 -1.20 -4.01 -3.15
N THR A 67 -2.02 -4.48 -2.22
CA THR A 67 -1.97 -5.85 -1.71
C THR A 67 -3.39 -6.35 -1.47
N ARG A 68 -3.62 -7.62 -1.72
CA ARG A 68 -4.88 -8.27 -1.37
C ARG A 68 -4.75 -8.82 0.04
N VAL A 69 -5.66 -8.45 0.92
CA VAL A 69 -5.74 -9.05 2.24
C VAL A 69 -6.44 -10.39 2.08
N PRO A 70 -5.80 -11.50 2.48
CA PRO A 70 -6.43 -12.82 2.42
C PRO A 70 -7.70 -12.86 3.26
N ASP A 71 -8.65 -13.70 2.84
CA ASP A 71 -9.77 -14.09 3.68
C ASP A 71 -9.26 -14.93 4.86
N GLN A 72 -10.05 -15.02 5.96
CA GLN A 72 -9.63 -15.69 7.21
C GLN A 72 -9.14 -17.13 7.01
N ASP A 73 -9.58 -17.80 5.94
CA ASP A 73 -9.27 -19.21 5.65
C ASP A 73 -8.07 -19.40 4.70
N THR A 74 -7.30 -18.35 4.39
CA THR A 74 -6.17 -18.50 3.47
C THR A 74 -4.96 -19.13 4.17
N MET A 75 -4.87 -20.45 4.10
CA MET A 75 -3.70 -21.22 4.53
C MET A 75 -2.58 -21.08 3.48
N ILE A 76 -1.40 -20.60 3.88
CA ILE A 76 -0.20 -20.57 3.02
C ILE A 76 0.53 -21.91 3.22
N PHE A 77 0.64 -22.70 2.15
CA PHE A 77 1.35 -23.99 2.13
C PHE A 77 2.80 -23.82 1.67
#